data_AF-A0A832AME6-F1
#
_entry.id   AF-A0A832AME6-F1
#
_cell.length_a   1.000
_cell.length_b   1.000
_cell.length_c   1.000
_cell.angle_alpha   90.00
_cell.angle_beta   90.00
_cell.angle_gamma   90.00
#
_symmetry.space_group_name_H-M   'P 1'
#
loop_
_entity.id
_entity.type
_entity.pdbx_description
1 polymer ?
#
loop_
_entity_poly.entity_id
_entity_poly.type
_entity_poly.pdbx_seq_one_letter_code
_entity_poly.pdbx_strand_id
1 'polypeptide(L)'
;MASEQKPWEETNEDGSLNLNSYASTAAFGTVALAVETLHAAGQRMTPKTVDAFAETLALIIQHCQEALDIRPSMQDGSHTRLRGALRTSIETMPPPFGADVVAWGEWVTKTEKRILSIHKAAVRLWSAGGQDSTPWATLAVVGLAAA
;
A
#
# COMPACT_ATOMS: atom_id res chain seq x y z
N MET A 1 -27.26 -14.39 20.25
CA MET A 1 -26.91 -13.08 19.67
C MET A 1 -25.40 -13.02 19.62
N ALA A 2 -24.80 -12.96 18.42
CA ALA A 2 -23.36 -12.81 18.31
C ALA A 2 -23.00 -11.43 18.89
N SER A 3 -22.12 -11.40 19.89
CA SER A 3 -21.53 -10.15 20.37
C SER A 3 -20.87 -9.44 19.20
N GLU A 4 -21.11 -8.15 19.05
CA GLU A 4 -20.44 -7.32 18.06
C GLU A 4 -18.92 -7.43 18.28
N GLN A 5 -18.24 -8.10 17.36
CA GLN A 5 -16.80 -8.33 17.46
C GLN A 5 -16.08 -7.00 17.30
N LYS A 6 -15.11 -6.72 18.18
CA LYS A 6 -14.46 -5.41 18.21
C LYS A 6 -13.40 -5.31 17.10
N PRO A 7 -13.30 -4.17 16.39
CA PRO A 7 -12.32 -4.02 15.32
C PRO A 7 -10.86 -4.11 15.75
N TRP A 8 -10.54 -3.82 17.02
CA TRP A 8 -9.19 -3.92 17.56
C TRP A 8 -8.79 -5.34 17.99
N GLU A 9 -9.70 -6.31 17.96
CA GLU A 9 -9.41 -7.73 18.21
C GLU A 9 -9.09 -8.40 16.86
N GLU A 10 -7.83 -8.78 16.64
CA GLU A 10 -7.37 -9.33 15.35
C GLU A 10 -7.92 -10.74 15.08
N THR A 11 -8.03 -11.57 16.12
CA THR A 11 -8.48 -12.96 16.02
C THR A 11 -9.70 -13.23 16.89
N ASN A 12 -10.51 -14.20 16.48
CA ASN A 12 -11.53 -14.82 17.32
C ASN A 12 -10.86 -15.66 18.43
N GLU A 13 -11.66 -16.16 19.38
CA GLU A 13 -11.17 -17.02 20.48
C GLU A 13 -10.48 -18.30 19.99
N ASP A 14 -10.84 -18.81 18.82
CA ASP A 14 -10.25 -19.99 18.18
C ASP A 14 -8.97 -19.69 17.38
N GLY A 15 -8.50 -18.44 17.40
CA GLY A 15 -7.32 -17.98 16.68
C GLY A 15 -7.55 -17.71 15.18
N SER A 16 -8.75 -17.93 14.66
CA SER A 16 -9.10 -17.54 13.29
C SER A 16 -9.20 -16.02 13.15
N LEU A 17 -9.00 -15.50 11.95
CA LEU A 17 -9.14 -14.07 11.67
C LEU A 17 -10.54 -13.57 12.08
N ASN A 18 -10.59 -12.52 12.91
CA ASN A 18 -11.83 -11.82 13.18
C ASN A 18 -12.18 -10.99 11.93
N LEU A 19 -13.28 -11.32 11.25
CA LEU A 19 -13.67 -10.67 10.00
C LEU A 19 -14.05 -9.19 10.17
N ASN A 20 -14.36 -8.76 11.40
CA ASN A 20 -14.65 -7.37 11.73
C ASN A 20 -13.41 -6.56 12.13
N SER A 21 -12.23 -7.19 12.18
CA SER A 21 -10.97 -6.55 12.58
C SER A 21 -10.41 -5.59 11.52
N TYR A 22 -9.52 -4.68 11.96
CA TYR A 22 -8.72 -3.88 11.04
C TYR A 22 -7.79 -4.75 10.17
N ALA A 23 -7.29 -5.87 10.70
CA ALA A 23 -6.50 -6.84 9.96
C ALA A 23 -7.31 -7.51 8.85
N SER A 24 -8.57 -7.84 9.10
CA SER A 24 -9.49 -8.32 8.05
C SER A 24 -9.67 -7.26 6.98
N THR A 25 -9.96 -6.02 7.37
CA THR A 25 -10.05 -4.90 6.42
C THR A 25 -8.77 -4.74 5.59
N ALA A 26 -7.60 -4.90 6.21
CA ALA A 26 -6.30 -4.88 5.57
C ALA A 26 -6.14 -6.00 4.54
N ALA A 27 -6.36 -7.26 4.96
CA ALA A 27 -6.26 -8.45 4.12
C ALA A 27 -7.20 -8.40 2.91
N PHE A 28 -8.50 -8.17 3.13
CA PHE A 28 -9.48 -8.08 2.05
C PHE A 28 -9.17 -6.96 1.07
N GLY A 29 -8.80 -5.77 1.56
CA GLY A 29 -8.48 -4.66 0.64
C GLY A 29 -7.17 -4.85 -0.12
N THR A 30 -6.19 -5.60 0.40
CA THR A 30 -4.97 -5.96 -0.34
C THR A 30 -5.29 -6.96 -1.46
N VAL A 31 -6.09 -7.99 -1.17
CA VAL A 31 -6.54 -8.96 -2.18
C VAL A 31 -7.43 -8.30 -3.24
N ALA A 32 -8.36 -7.42 -2.83
CA ALA A 32 -9.21 -6.69 -3.75
C ALA A 32 -8.38 -5.78 -4.69
N LEU A 33 -7.39 -5.05 -4.16
CA LEU A 33 -6.48 -4.25 -4.97
C LEU A 33 -5.69 -5.12 -5.97
N ALA A 34 -5.27 -6.32 -5.56
CA ALA A 34 -4.61 -7.26 -6.47
C ALA A 34 -5.54 -7.67 -7.63
N VAL A 35 -6.79 -8.04 -7.32
CA VAL A 35 -7.81 -8.40 -8.32
C VAL A 35 -8.11 -7.23 -9.26
N GLU A 36 -8.34 -6.03 -8.73
CA GLU A 36 -8.60 -4.82 -9.51
C GLU A 36 -7.45 -4.53 -10.49
N THR A 37 -6.22 -4.63 -10.02
CA THR A 37 -5.03 -4.34 -10.82
C THR A 37 -4.81 -5.41 -11.89
N LEU A 38 -4.96 -6.70 -11.55
CA LEU A 38 -4.87 -7.80 -12.52
C LEU A 38 -5.94 -7.65 -13.62
N HIS A 39 -7.18 -7.34 -13.23
CA HIS A 39 -8.28 -7.12 -14.15
C HIS A 39 -8.00 -5.93 -15.08
N ALA A 40 -7.59 -4.78 -14.52
CA ALA A 40 -7.28 -3.58 -15.29
C ALA A 40 -6.12 -3.80 -16.28
N ALA A 41 -5.15 -4.65 -15.93
CA ALA A 41 -4.03 -5.02 -16.79
C ALA A 41 -4.32 -6.18 -17.75
N GLY A 42 -5.58 -6.64 -17.85
CA GLY A 42 -5.99 -7.75 -18.72
C GLY A 42 -5.34 -9.10 -18.38
N GLN A 43 -4.87 -9.27 -17.14
CA GLN A 43 -4.19 -10.48 -16.70
C GLN A 43 -5.17 -11.61 -16.42
N ARG A 44 -4.73 -12.86 -16.63
CA ARG A 44 -5.53 -14.03 -16.28
C ARG A 44 -5.66 -14.14 -14.76
N MET A 45 -6.90 -14.07 -14.27
CA MET A 45 -7.20 -14.26 -12.85
C MET A 45 -7.39 -15.75 -12.55
N THR A 46 -6.50 -16.28 -11.72
CA THR A 46 -6.55 -17.62 -11.13
C THR A 46 -6.20 -17.47 -9.65
N PRO A 47 -6.54 -18.42 -8.77
CA PRO A 47 -6.14 -18.35 -7.36
C PRO A 47 -4.64 -18.09 -7.21
N LYS A 48 -3.81 -18.84 -7.94
CA LYS A 48 -2.35 -18.67 -7.94
C LYS A 48 -1.87 -17.26 -8.34
N THR A 49 -2.48 -16.65 -9.36
CA THR A 49 -2.05 -15.32 -9.81
C THR A 49 -2.54 -14.21 -8.90
N VAL A 50 -3.73 -14.37 -8.30
CA VAL A 50 -4.26 -13.44 -7.28
C VAL A 50 -3.41 -13.51 -6.02
N ASP A 51 -3.14 -14.72 -5.51
CA ASP A 51 -2.33 -14.95 -4.30
C ASP A 51 -0.93 -14.37 -4.46
N ALA A 52 -0.23 -14.73 -5.54
CA ALA A 52 1.13 -14.24 -5.79
C ALA A 52 1.21 -12.71 -5.84
N PHE A 53 0.23 -12.05 -6.46
CA PHE A 53 0.24 -10.59 -6.52
C PHE A 53 -0.18 -9.97 -5.19
N ALA A 54 -1.20 -10.51 -4.50
CA ALA A 54 -1.58 -10.04 -3.16
C ALA A 54 -0.44 -10.17 -2.13
N GLU A 55 0.30 -11.28 -2.17
CA GLU A 55 1.51 -11.49 -1.35
C GLU A 55 2.61 -10.47 -1.69
N THR A 56 2.82 -10.18 -2.98
CA THR A 56 3.76 -9.14 -3.41
C THR A 56 3.37 -7.77 -2.85
N LEU A 57 2.09 -7.41 -2.88
CA LEU A 57 1.58 -6.16 -2.33
C LEU A 57 1.73 -6.11 -0.80
N ALA A 58 1.45 -7.21 -0.10
CA ALA A 58 1.62 -7.31 1.34
C ALA A 58 3.10 -7.18 1.75
N LEU A 59 4.01 -7.83 0.99
CA LEU A 59 5.45 -7.75 1.21
C LEU A 59 5.98 -6.32 1.10
N ILE A 60 5.56 -5.58 0.07
CA ILE A 60 5.91 -4.16 -0.10
C ILE A 60 5.49 -3.33 1.14
N ILE A 61 4.26 -3.54 1.64
CA ILE A 61 3.77 -2.81 2.81
C ILE A 61 4.57 -3.19 4.06
N GLN A 62 4.84 -4.48 4.25
CA GLN A 62 5.67 -4.96 5.36
C GLN A 62 7.07 -4.31 5.32
N HIS A 63 7.77 -4.36 4.20
CA HIS A 63 9.09 -3.71 4.06
C HIS A 63 9.03 -2.21 4.34
N CYS A 64 7.95 -1.54 3.92
CA CYS A 64 7.75 -0.13 4.25
C CYS A 64 7.50 0.11 5.74
N GLN A 65 6.80 -0.78 6.44
CA GLN A 65 6.65 -0.70 7.91
C GLN A 65 8.01 -0.87 8.59
N GLU A 66 8.78 -1.88 8.18
CA GLU A 66 10.13 -2.16 8.70
C GLU A 66 11.09 -0.98 8.45
N ALA A 67 11.09 -0.40 7.26
CA ALA A 67 11.92 0.76 6.91
C ALA A 67 11.54 2.04 7.67
N LEU A 68 10.39 2.06 8.33
CA LEU A 68 9.93 3.15 9.20
C LEU A 68 10.10 2.82 10.69
N ASP A 69 10.78 1.71 11.03
CA ASP A 69 10.93 1.18 12.38
C ASP A 69 9.56 0.89 13.06
N ILE A 70 8.55 0.54 12.26
CA ILE A 70 7.21 0.16 12.72
C ILE A 70 7.10 -1.37 12.68
N ARG A 71 6.57 -1.98 13.74
CA ARG A 71 6.29 -3.42 13.75
C ARG A 71 5.34 -3.78 12.59
N PRO A 72 5.70 -4.75 11.72
CA PRO A 72 4.79 -5.25 10.69
C PRO A 72 3.50 -5.78 11.31
N SER A 73 2.38 -5.25 10.86
CA SER A 73 1.05 -5.57 11.41
C SER A 73 -0.02 -5.09 10.44
N MET A 74 -0.91 -6.02 10.02
CA MET A 74 -2.10 -5.67 9.25
C MET A 74 -3.16 -4.97 10.11
N GLN A 75 -3.09 -5.17 11.43
CA GLN A 75 -4.00 -4.57 12.41
C GLN A 75 -3.71 -3.09 12.65
N ASP A 76 -2.47 -2.65 12.39
CA ASP A 76 -2.03 -1.31 12.72
C ASP A 76 -2.55 -0.27 11.74
N GLY A 77 -2.86 0.92 12.26
CA GLY A 77 -3.28 2.05 11.45
C GLY A 77 -2.26 2.46 10.37
N SER A 78 -0.97 2.18 10.58
CA SER A 78 0.11 2.41 9.62
C SER A 78 -0.12 1.63 8.31
N HIS A 79 -0.56 0.38 8.40
CA HIS A 79 -0.86 -0.46 7.23
C HIS A 79 -1.93 0.16 6.34
N THR A 80 -2.97 0.75 6.93
CA THR A 80 -4.03 1.44 6.17
C THR A 80 -3.47 2.60 5.34
N ARG A 81 -2.57 3.41 5.91
CA ARG A 81 -1.99 4.57 5.21
C ARG A 81 -1.01 4.13 4.14
N LEU A 82 -0.16 3.14 4.43
CA LEU A 82 0.79 2.59 3.48
C LEU A 82 0.09 1.90 2.31
N ARG A 83 -1.03 1.20 2.53
CA ARG A 83 -1.86 0.64 1.45
C ARG A 83 -2.49 1.72 0.58
N GLY A 84 -2.91 2.85 1.16
CA GLY A 84 -3.35 4.01 0.38
C GLY A 84 -2.25 4.53 -0.55
N ALA A 85 -1.03 4.69 -0.02
CA ALA A 85 0.13 5.10 -0.82
C ALA A 85 0.53 4.05 -1.88
N LEU A 86 0.36 2.75 -1.58
CA LEU A 86 0.58 1.66 -2.53
C LEU A 86 -0.39 1.75 -3.72
N ARG A 87 -1.68 2.02 -3.48
CA ARG A 87 -2.67 2.22 -4.55
C ARG A 87 -2.25 3.35 -5.49
N THR A 88 -1.90 4.53 -4.96
CA THR A 88 -1.37 5.65 -5.76
C THR A 88 -0.10 5.28 -6.53
N SER A 89 0.77 4.47 -5.92
CA SER A 89 2.01 4.01 -6.56
C SER A 89 1.73 3.09 -7.75
N ILE A 90 0.78 2.15 -7.62
CA ILE A 90 0.32 1.28 -8.72
C ILE A 90 -0.30 2.12 -9.84
N GLU A 91 -1.15 3.09 -9.51
CA GLU A 91 -1.83 3.93 -10.51
C GLU A 91 -0.86 4.80 -11.31
N THR A 92 0.21 5.30 -10.67
CA THR A 92 1.20 6.18 -11.31
C THR A 92 2.43 5.44 -11.85
N MET A 93 2.61 4.19 -11.46
CA MET A 93 3.72 3.32 -11.87
C MET A 93 3.23 1.85 -11.88
N PRO A 94 2.54 1.44 -12.95
CA PRO A 94 1.90 0.12 -13.01
C PRO A 94 2.90 -1.04 -12.87
N PRO A 95 2.47 -2.21 -12.35
CA PRO A 95 3.31 -3.40 -12.28
C PRO A 95 3.73 -3.89 -13.68
N PRO A 96 4.96 -4.42 -13.83
CA PRO A 96 5.50 -4.81 -15.13
C PRO A 96 5.02 -6.22 -15.52
N PHE A 97 3.70 -6.43 -15.63
CA PHE A 97 3.15 -7.72 -16.02
C PHE A 97 3.73 -8.22 -17.35
N GLY A 98 4.13 -9.49 -17.40
CA GLY A 98 4.79 -10.10 -18.55
C GLY A 98 6.30 -9.87 -18.64
N ALA A 99 6.87 -9.00 -17.79
CA ALA A 99 8.32 -8.83 -17.68
C ALA A 99 8.95 -9.93 -16.81
N ASP A 100 10.28 -9.95 -16.77
CA ASP A 100 11.05 -10.91 -15.99
C ASP A 100 11.12 -10.56 -14.49
N VAL A 101 11.68 -11.48 -13.70
CA VAL A 101 11.82 -11.33 -12.25
C VAL A 101 12.68 -10.13 -11.84
N VAL A 102 13.63 -9.72 -12.69
CA VAL A 102 14.51 -8.58 -12.41
C VAL A 102 13.71 -7.29 -12.50
N ALA A 103 12.92 -7.12 -13.57
CA ALA A 103 12.00 -6.00 -13.73
C ALA A 103 10.97 -5.92 -12.58
N TRP A 104 10.46 -7.06 -12.12
CA TRP A 104 9.60 -7.12 -10.94
C TRP A 104 10.30 -6.65 -9.67
N GLY A 105 11.53 -7.11 -9.41
CA GLY A 105 12.32 -6.67 -8.25
C GLY A 105 12.62 -5.17 -8.28
N GLU A 106 12.92 -4.62 -9.45
CA GLU A 106 13.08 -3.17 -9.63
C GLU A 106 11.78 -2.40 -9.36
N TRP A 107 10.65 -2.90 -9.87
CA TRP A 107 9.34 -2.28 -9.65
C TRP A 107 8.97 -2.29 -8.16
N VAL A 108 9.17 -3.41 -7.45
CA VAL A 108 8.97 -3.52 -5.99
C VAL A 108 9.79 -2.44 -5.28
N THR A 109 11.08 -2.36 -5.56
CA THR A 109 11.99 -1.38 -4.94
C THR A 109 11.58 0.07 -5.21
N LYS A 110 11.18 0.38 -6.46
CA LYS A 110 10.70 1.72 -6.82
C LYS A 110 9.37 2.05 -6.13
N THR A 111 8.49 1.05 -5.97
CA THR A 111 7.20 1.18 -5.33
C THR A 111 7.36 1.49 -3.84
N GLU A 112 8.23 0.75 -3.14
CA GLU A 112 8.59 1.02 -1.75
C GLU A 112 9.14 2.45 -1.57
N LYS A 113 10.09 2.86 -2.42
CA LYS A 113 10.63 4.23 -2.40
C LYS A 113 9.54 5.29 -2.58
N ARG A 114 8.55 5.03 -3.45
CA ARG A 114 7.43 5.94 -3.70
C ARG A 114 6.50 6.02 -2.48
N ILE A 115 6.14 4.89 -1.89
CA ILE A 115 5.34 4.82 -0.65
C ILE A 115 6.03 5.58 0.47
N LEU A 116 7.32 5.34 0.70
CA LEU A 116 8.11 6.03 1.72
C LEU A 116 8.22 7.54 1.43
N SER A 117 8.29 7.94 0.16
CA SER A 117 8.31 9.36 -0.23
C SER A 117 6.96 10.03 0.05
N ILE A 118 5.83 9.37 -0.22
CA ILE A 118 4.49 9.83 0.14
C ILE A 118 4.37 9.97 1.67
N HIS A 119 4.80 8.96 2.42
CA HIS A 119 4.81 9.01 3.88
C HIS A 119 5.63 10.21 4.40
N LYS A 120 6.87 10.38 3.93
CA LYS A 120 7.73 11.51 4.31
C LYS A 120 7.09 12.85 3.97
N ALA A 121 6.44 12.97 2.81
CA ALA A 121 5.72 14.18 2.44
C ALA A 121 4.54 14.45 3.38
N ALA A 122 3.75 13.44 3.73
CA ALA A 122 2.64 13.56 4.68
C ALA A 122 3.11 13.97 6.08
N VAL A 123 4.19 13.36 6.58
CA VAL A 123 4.79 13.74 7.88
C VAL A 123 5.32 15.17 7.84
N ARG A 124 6.04 15.57 6.78
CA ARG A 124 6.50 16.96 6.62
C ARG A 124 5.34 17.95 6.59
N LEU A 125 4.25 17.61 5.89
CA LEU A 125 3.05 18.45 5.82
C LEU A 125 2.45 18.70 7.21
N TRP A 126 2.41 17.67 8.06
CA TRP A 126 1.95 17.77 9.44
C TRP A 126 2.92 18.57 10.33
N SER A 127 4.23 18.28 10.22
CA SER A 127 5.25 18.82 11.12
C SER A 127 5.73 20.24 10.77
N ALA A 128 5.35 20.80 9.62
CA ALA A 128 5.86 22.09 9.16
C ALA A 128 5.48 23.29 10.06
N GLY A 129 4.51 23.15 10.97
CA GLY A 129 4.11 24.23 11.90
C GLY A 129 3.46 25.46 11.24
N GLY A 130 3.25 25.40 9.93
CA GLY A 130 2.69 26.44 9.06
C GLY A 130 3.07 26.17 7.61
N GLN A 131 2.25 26.57 6.64
CA GLN A 131 2.61 26.51 5.23
C GLN A 131 3.23 27.84 4.79
N ASP A 132 4.16 27.77 3.83
CA ASP A 132 4.55 28.96 3.05
C ASP A 132 3.28 29.62 2.49
N SER A 133 3.27 30.95 2.34
CA SER A 133 2.15 31.67 1.72
C SER A 133 2.01 31.38 0.22
N THR A 134 3.03 30.79 -0.41
CA THR A 134 3.16 30.57 -1.86
C THR A 134 3.82 29.23 -2.22
N PRO A 135 3.34 28.08 -1.72
CA PRO A 135 3.98 26.77 -1.97
C PRO A 135 4.01 26.37 -3.46
N TRP A 136 3.17 26.99 -4.29
CA TRP A 136 3.15 26.80 -5.75
C TRP A 136 4.30 27.50 -6.50
N ALA A 137 5.08 28.37 -5.85
CA ALA A 137 6.22 29.03 -6.49
C ALA A 137 7.25 28.01 -7.02
N THR A 138 7.49 26.93 -6.26
CA THR A 138 8.34 25.82 -6.71
C THR A 138 7.75 25.12 -7.94
N LEU A 139 6.43 24.95 -8.00
CA LEU A 139 5.77 24.32 -9.15
C LEU A 139 5.85 25.20 -10.42
N ALA A 140 5.87 26.52 -10.27
CA ALA A 140 5.96 27.46 -11.38
C ALA A 140 7.33 27.41 -12.10
N VAL A 141 8.39 26.91 -11.44
CA VAL A 141 9.74 26.79 -12.02
C VAL A 141 10.13 25.35 -12.36
N VAL A 142 9.37 24.36 -11.87
CA VAL A 142 9.50 22.96 -12.31
C VAL A 142 8.80 22.84 -13.67
N GLY A 143 9.58 23.00 -14.74
CA GLY A 143 9.10 22.65 -16.09
C GLY A 143 8.70 21.18 -16.17
N LEU A 144 7.76 20.86 -17.09
CA LEU A 144 7.35 19.49 -17.41
C LEU A 144 8.60 18.62 -17.69
N ALA A 145 9.02 17.82 -16.72
CA ALA A 145 9.88 16.69 -17.01
C ALA A 145 9.04 15.70 -17.82
N ALA A 146 9.43 15.49 -19.08
CA ALA A 146 8.75 14.58 -19.99
C ALA A 146 8.82 13.13 -19.49
N ALA A 147 7.67 12.46 -19.60
CA ALA A 147 7.37 11.02 -19.50
C ALA A 147 7.63 10.32 -18.14
#